data_AF-A0A6C0JNP9-F1
#
_entry.id   AF-A0A6C0JNP9-F1
#
_cell.length_a   1.000
_cell.length_b   1.000
_cell.length_c   1.000
_cell.angle_alpha   90.00
_cell.angle_beta   90.00
_cell.angle_gamma   90.00
#
_symmetry.space_group_name_H-M   'P 1'
#
loop_
_entity.id
_entity.type
_entity.pdbx_description
1 polymer ?
#
loop_
_entity_poly.entity_id
_entity_poly.type
_entity_poly.pdbx_seq_one_letter_code
_entity_poly.pdbx_strand_id
1 'polypeptide(L)'
;MSCPYKFIFGVPKKGFHERRFLGLSLNDILGTIGLAIIYSFLFKSSIVKSLIIMFILGEVLHYLFGVQTAFLTLIGIKACH
;
A
#
# COMPACT_ATOMS: atom_id res chain seq x y z
N MET A 1 13.74 -3.20 14.10
CA MET A 1 13.96 -4.35 13.18
C MET A 1 14.68 -3.79 11.98
N SER A 2 15.83 -4.33 11.61
CA SER A 2 16.46 -3.95 10.34
C SER A 2 15.48 -4.27 9.21
N CYS A 3 15.26 -3.32 8.31
CA CYS A 3 14.29 -3.42 7.22
C CYS A 3 15.02 -3.52 5.87
N PRO A 4 15.62 -4.68 5.56
CA PRO A 4 16.47 -4.84 4.37
C PRO A 4 15.70 -4.71 3.06
N TYR A 5 14.39 -5.04 3.06
CA TYR A 5 13.55 -5.06 1.87
C TYR A 5 12.75 -3.77 1.65
N LYS A 6 12.97 -2.74 2.47
CA LYS A 6 12.20 -1.48 2.43
C LYS A 6 12.17 -0.79 1.07
N PHE A 7 13.19 -1.02 0.24
CA PHE A 7 13.33 -0.36 -1.05
C PHE A 7 13.23 -1.32 -2.25
N ILE A 8 12.83 -2.58 -2.04
CA ILE A 8 12.77 -3.57 -3.12
C ILE A 8 11.78 -3.16 -4.23
N PHE A 9 10.70 -2.46 -3.86
CA PHE A 9 9.71 -1.91 -4.79
C PHE A 9 9.86 -0.39 -5.02
N GLY A 10 11.06 0.14 -4.77
CA GLY A 10 11.39 1.56 -4.92
C GLY A 10 11.49 2.33 -3.59
N VAL A 11 12.04 3.54 -3.68
CA VAL A 11 12.27 4.40 -2.51
C VAL A 11 11.07 5.33 -2.32
N PRO A 12 10.50 5.46 -1.10
CA PRO A 12 9.44 6.41 -0.82
C PRO A 12 9.81 7.83 -1.25
N LYS A 13 8.85 8.56 -1.85
CA LYS A 13 9.01 9.93 -2.36
C LYS A 13 10.01 10.06 -3.53
N LYS A 14 10.36 8.96 -4.20
CA LYS A 14 11.19 8.98 -5.42
C LYS A 14 10.59 8.05 -6.49
N GLY A 15 10.77 8.40 -7.76
CA GLY A 15 10.36 7.58 -8.90
C GLY A 15 8.89 7.16 -8.82
N PHE A 16 8.63 5.86 -8.77
CA PHE A 16 7.26 5.31 -8.69
C PHE A 16 6.47 5.79 -7.46
N HIS A 17 7.13 6.26 -6.40
CA HIS A 17 6.48 6.72 -5.15
C HIS A 17 6.51 8.24 -4.96
N GLU A 18 6.85 8.99 -6.00
CA GLU A 18 7.04 10.44 -5.95
C GLU A 18 5.70 11.21 -5.92
N ARG A 19 4.75 10.85 -6.78
CA ARG A 19 3.45 11.51 -6.84
C ARG A 19 2.59 11.08 -5.66
N ARG A 20 2.07 12.04 -4.89
CA ARG A 20 1.32 11.76 -3.66
C ARG A 20 0.02 12.54 -3.59
N PHE A 21 -0.96 11.94 -2.92
CA PHE A 21 -2.23 12.56 -2.56
C PHE A 21 -2.51 12.26 -1.09
N LEU A 22 -2.75 13.30 -0.28
CA LEU A 22 -2.93 13.18 1.19
C LEU A 22 -1.80 12.38 1.90
N GLY A 23 -0.58 12.45 1.38
CA GLY A 23 0.57 11.72 1.93
C GLY A 23 0.69 10.26 1.47
N LEU A 24 -0.32 9.69 0.81
CA LEU A 24 -0.28 8.37 0.17
C LEU A 24 0.32 8.47 -1.24
N SER A 25 1.03 7.44 -1.70
CA SER A 25 1.52 7.38 -3.09
C SER A 25 0.34 7.24 -4.04
N LEU A 26 0.27 8.09 -5.06
CA LEU A 26 -0.81 8.05 -6.07
C LEU A 26 -0.77 6.74 -6.86
N ASN A 27 0.43 6.22 -7.09
CA ASN A 27 0.60 4.95 -7.79
C ASN A 27 0.18 3.76 -6.92
N ASP A 28 0.33 3.83 -5.60
CA ASP A 28 -0.20 2.80 -4.68
C ASP A 28 -1.74 2.83 -4.70
N ILE A 29 -2.35 4.02 -4.69
CA ILE A 29 -3.82 4.17 -4.78
C ILE A 29 -4.33 3.55 -6.09
N LEU A 30 -3.74 3.90 -7.23
CA LEU A 30 -4.13 3.36 -8.54
C LEU A 30 -3.89 1.84 -8.61
N GLY A 31 -2.77 1.36 -8.05
CA GLY A 31 -2.46 -0.06 -7.95
C GLY A 31 -3.49 -0.83 -7.12
N THR A 32 -3.86 -0.31 -5.95
CA THR A 32 -4.91 -0.90 -5.09
C THR A 32 -6.26 -0.93 -5.80
N ILE A 33 -6.63 0.13 -6.52
CA ILE A 33 -7.87 0.15 -7.30
C ILE A 33 -7.83 -0.90 -8.42
N GLY A 34 -6.73 -0.97 -9.17
CA GLY A 34 -6.54 -1.95 -10.24
C GLY A 34 -6.62 -3.40 -9.72
N LEU A 35 -5.91 -3.70 -8.63
CA LEU A 35 -5.96 -5.02 -7.98
C LEU A 35 -7.36 -5.34 -7.44
N ALA A 36 -8.08 -4.36 -6.90
CA ALA A 36 -9.44 -4.55 -6.43
C ALA A 36 -10.41 -4.87 -7.56
N ILE A 37 -10.27 -4.24 -8.74
CA ILE A 37 -11.06 -4.55 -9.94
C ILE A 37 -10.78 -5.97 -10.40
N ILE A 38 -9.51 -6.37 -10.51
CA ILE A 38 -9.11 -7.72 -10.90
C ILE A 38 -9.68 -8.76 -9.92
N TYR A 39 -9.51 -8.52 -8.62
CA TYR A 39 -10.04 -9.40 -7.58
C TYR A 39 -11.57 -9.49 -7.62
N SER A 40 -12.26 -8.35 -7.76
CA SER A 40 -13.72 -8.30 -7.88
C SER A 40 -14.21 -9.12 -9.07
N PHE A 41 -13.53 -9.03 -10.22
CA PHE A 41 -13.86 -9.79 -11.41
C PHE A 41 -13.63 -11.31 -11.23
N LEU A 42 -12.47 -11.71 -10.70
CA LEU A 42 -12.11 -13.13 -10.52
C LEU A 42 -13.00 -13.85 -9.52
N PHE A 43 -13.33 -13.19 -8.41
CA PHE A 43 -14.11 -13.77 -7.31
C PHE A 43 -15.58 -13.38 -7.31
N LYS A 44 -16.05 -12.66 -8.35
CA LYS A 44 -17.42 -12.13 -8.47
C LYS A 44 -17.89 -11.40 -7.20
N SER A 45 -16.97 -10.69 -6.54
CA SER A 45 -17.21 -9.97 -5.30
C SER A 45 -17.51 -8.50 -5.59
N SER A 46 -18.14 -7.79 -4.65
CA SER A 46 -18.40 -6.35 -4.82
C SER A 46 -17.09 -5.56 -4.79
N ILE A 47 -16.94 -4.60 -5.70
CA ILE A 47 -15.73 -3.76 -5.80
C ILE A 47 -15.35 -3.06 -4.49
N VAL A 48 -16.34 -2.62 -3.71
CA VAL A 48 -16.12 -1.97 -2.41
C VAL A 48 -15.45 -2.92 -1.42
N LYS A 49 -15.95 -4.16 -1.30
CA LYS A 49 -15.31 -5.18 -0.46
C LYS A 49 -13.90 -5.50 -0.94
N SER A 50 -13.71 -5.63 -2.25
CA SER A 50 -12.40 -5.90 -2.86
C SER A 50 -11.40 -4.78 -2.59
N LEU A 51 -11.83 -3.52 -2.65
CA LEU A 51 -11.01 -2.35 -2.32
C LEU A 51 -10.56 -2.37 -0.87
N ILE A 52 -11.47 -2.65 0.07
CA ILE A 52 -11.13 -2.73 1.50
C ILE A 52 -10.11 -3.84 1.74
N ILE A 53 -10.32 -5.02 1.16
CA ILE A 53 -9.40 -6.17 1.30
C ILE A 53 -8.02 -5.84 0.72
N MET A 54 -7.96 -5.30 -0.50
CA MET A 54 -6.69 -4.96 -1.16
C MET A 54 -5.95 -3.83 -0.45
N PHE A 55 -6.68 -2.85 0.10
CA PHE A 55 -6.08 -1.77 0.89
C PHE A 55 -5.43 -2.32 2.16
N ILE A 56 -6.15 -3.14 2.93
CA ILE A 56 -5.62 -3.76 4.16
C ILE A 56 -4.40 -4.64 3.82
N LEU A 57 -4.51 -5.46 2.78
CA LEU A 57 -3.41 -6.33 2.36
C LEU A 57 -2.18 -5.51 1.92
N GLY A 58 -2.37 -4.42 1.20
CA GLY A 58 -1.30 -3.51 0.80
C GLY A 58 -0.58 -2.89 2.00
N GLU A 59 -1.32 -2.39 2.99
CA GLU A 59 -0.74 -1.83 4.22
C GLU A 59 0.00 -2.88 5.06
N VAL A 60 -0.52 -4.11 5.12
CA VAL A 60 0.19 -5.24 5.76
C VAL A 60 1.50 -5.53 5.03
N LEU A 61 1.51 -5.57 3.70
CA LEU A 61 2.74 -5.77 2.92
C LEU A 61 3.74 -4.63 3.16
N HIS A 62 3.29 -3.37 3.18
CA HIS A 62 4.14 -2.24 3.50
C HIS A 62 4.75 -2.35 4.90
N TYR A 63 3.96 -2.75 5.90
CA TYR A 63 4.46 -2.99 7.25
C TYR A 63 5.52 -4.10 7.28
N LEU A 64 5.26 -5.25 6.64
CA LEU A 64 6.19 -6.38 6.59
C LEU A 64 7.52 -6.05 5.90
N PHE A 65 7.49 -5.23 4.84
CA PHE A 65 8.70 -4.79 4.17
C PHE A 65 9.38 -3.59 4.84
N GLY A 66 8.78 -3.01 5.89
CA GLY A 66 9.35 -1.86 6.59
C GLY A 66 9.12 -0.50 5.90
N VAL A 67 8.13 -0.42 5.02
CA VAL A 67 7.73 0.80 4.34
C VAL A 67 6.76 1.58 5.22
N GLN A 68 7.18 2.75 5.70
CA GLN A 68 6.31 3.62 6.48
C GLN A 68 5.35 4.37 5.55
N THR A 69 4.06 4.02 5.59
CA THR A 69 2.99 4.72 4.85
C THR A 69 2.38 5.85 5.70
N ALA A 70 1.62 6.73 5.05
CA ALA A 70 0.85 7.75 5.77
C ALA A 70 -0.23 7.10 6.66
N PHE A 71 -0.83 5.99 6.21
CA PHE A 71 -1.85 5.29 6.97
C PHE A 71 -1.28 4.63 8.24
N LEU A 72 -0.15 3.92 8.16
CA LEU A 72 0.53 3.37 9.34
C LEU A 72 0.88 4.47 10.34
N THR A 73 1.33 5.63 9.86
CA THR A 73 1.62 6.80 10.69
C THR A 73 0.36 7.34 11.37
N LEU A 74 -0.76 7.43 10.63
CA LEU A 74 -2.05 7.89 11.15
C LEU A 74 -2.56 7.01 12.30
N ILE A 75 -2.37 5.70 12.20
CA ILE A 75 -2.81 4.74 13.23
C ILE A 75 -1.74 4.46 14.30
N GLY A 76 -0.63 5.20 14.29
CA GLY A 76 0.42 5.11 15.32
C GLY A 76 1.36 3.91 15.22
N ILE A 77 1.40 3.21 14.08
CA ILE A 77 2.27 2.06 13.85
C ILE A 77 3.57 2.49 13.17
N LYS A 78 4.71 2.01 13.68
CA LYS A 78 6.03 2.16 13.07
C LYS A 78 6.46 0.86 12.39
N ALA A 79 6.74 0.93 11.09
CA ALA A 79 7.16 -0.24 10.31
C ALA A 79 8.61 -0.67 10.59
N CYS A 80 9.49 0.26 11.00
CA CYS A 80 10.90 -0.01 11.33
C CYS A 80 11.33 0.74 12.59
N HIS A 81 12.26 0.13 13.31
CA HIS A 81 13.03 0.71 14.42
C HIS A 81 14.50 0.68 14.05
#